data_AF-A0A7V9KAB1-F1
#
_entry.id   AF-A0A7V9KAB1-F1
#
_cell.length_a   1.000
_cell.length_b   1.000
_cell.length_c   1.000
_cell.angle_alpha   90.00
_cell.angle_beta   90.00
_cell.angle_gamma   90.00
#
_symmetry.space_group_name_H-M   'P 1'
#
loop_
_entity.id
_entity.type
_entity.pdbx_description
1 polymer ?
#
loop_
_entity_poly.entity_id
_entity_poly.type
_entity_poly.pdbx_seq_one_letter_code
_entity_poly.pdbx_strand_id
1 'polypeptide(L)'
;MTSGNIQMGPDPDQVRDALKAALRDDPSLLERRSEQVAAELASGDYLQEEPDPVLVGEMLGALEQEEPGSEPGEETEEASPT
;
A
#
# COMPACT_ATOMS: atom_id res chain seq x y z
N MET A 1 8.71 26.86 21.55
CA MET A 1 7.73 25.80 21.85
C MET A 1 7.87 24.78 20.73
N THR A 2 8.37 23.59 21.03
CA THR A 2 8.78 22.60 20.03
C THR A 2 7.69 21.56 19.85
N SER A 3 7.30 21.38 18.59
CA SER A 3 6.66 20.21 18.00
C SER A 3 5.29 19.80 18.53
N GLY A 4 4.24 20.34 17.90
CA GLY A 4 3.04 19.54 17.64
C GLY A 4 3.36 18.60 16.48
N ASN A 5 3.82 17.38 16.79
CA ASN A 5 4.07 16.35 15.80
C ASN A 5 3.34 15.08 16.24
N ILE A 6 2.00 15.14 16.18
CA ILE A 6 1.17 13.93 16.27
C ILE A 6 1.26 13.19 14.93
N GLN A 7 2.43 12.61 14.65
CA GLN A 7 2.52 11.51 13.71
C GLN A 7 2.12 10.26 14.50
N MET A 8 0.86 9.87 14.39
CA MET A 8 0.45 8.52 14.78
C MET A 8 0.88 7.61 13.63
N GLY A 9 1.95 6.86 13.84
CA GLY A 9 2.47 5.90 12.87
C GLY A 9 3.88 6.22 12.35
N PRO A 10 4.50 5.22 11.69
CA PRO A 10 5.85 5.32 11.12
C PRO A 10 5.97 6.42 10.06
N ASP A 11 7.16 7.02 9.94
CA ASP A 11 7.43 8.04 8.92
C ASP A 11 7.13 7.51 7.51
N PRO A 12 6.59 8.34 6.61
CA PRO A 12 6.25 7.93 5.25
C PRO A 12 7.46 7.39 4.45
N ASP A 13 8.65 7.93 4.69
CA ASP A 13 9.87 7.39 4.07
C ASP A 13 10.20 5.98 4.57
N GLN A 14 9.96 5.68 5.85
CA GLN A 14 10.13 4.34 6.42
C GLN A 14 9.10 3.37 5.85
N VAL A 15 7.84 3.80 5.74
CA VAL A 15 6.75 3.00 5.13
C VAL A 15 7.10 2.64 3.69
N ARG A 16 7.61 3.58 2.90
CA ARG A 16 8.02 3.33 1.52
C ARG A 16 9.16 2.30 1.42
N ASP A 17 10.17 2.40 2.30
CA ASP A 17 11.30 1.48 2.29
C ASP A 17 10.87 0.06 2.70
N ALA A 18 10.07 -0.03 3.76
CA ALA A 18 9.44 -1.25 4.23
C ALA A 18 8.55 -1.89 3.14
N LEU A 19 7.70 -1.11 2.49
CA LEU A 19 6.85 -1.57 1.40
C LEU A 19 7.68 -2.12 0.22
N LYS A 20 8.76 -1.44 -0.16
CA LYS A 20 9.66 -1.95 -1.21
C LYS A 20 10.37 -3.24 -0.81
N ALA A 21 10.79 -3.36 0.45
CA ALA A 21 11.40 -4.58 0.97
C ALA A 21 10.39 -5.73 0.97
N ALA A 22 9.17 -5.49 1.44
CA ALA A 22 8.09 -6.48 1.45
C ALA A 22 7.67 -6.90 0.03
N LEU A 23 7.52 -5.95 -0.90
CA LEU A 23 7.22 -6.24 -2.32
C LEU A 23 8.32 -7.02 -3.03
N ARG A 24 9.58 -6.88 -2.58
CA ARG A 24 10.70 -7.66 -3.11
C ARG A 24 10.64 -9.11 -2.64
N ASP A 25 10.15 -9.36 -1.44
CA ASP A 25 9.99 -10.70 -0.87
C ASP A 25 8.70 -11.35 -1.40
N ASP A 26 7.59 -10.60 -1.37
CA ASP A 26 6.28 -11.01 -1.87
C ASP A 26 5.70 -9.92 -2.81
N PRO A 27 5.87 -10.07 -4.13
CA PRO A 27 5.34 -9.11 -5.09
C PRO A 27 3.80 -9.13 -5.18
N SER A 28 3.14 -10.17 -4.63
CA SER A 28 1.67 -10.25 -4.62
C SER A 28 1.03 -9.23 -3.67
N LEU A 29 1.81 -8.64 -2.75
CA LEU A 29 1.36 -7.53 -1.91
C LEU A 29 0.93 -6.30 -2.72
N LEU A 30 1.39 -6.16 -3.97
CA LEU A 30 1.00 -5.04 -4.84
C LEU A 30 -0.48 -5.10 -5.22
N GLU A 31 -1.01 -6.31 -5.44
CA GLU A 31 -2.42 -6.57 -5.78
C GLU A 31 -3.34 -6.68 -4.55
N ARG A 32 -2.77 -6.60 -3.34
CA ARG A 32 -3.51 -6.73 -2.09
C ARG A 32 -4.02 -5.39 -1.60
N ARG A 33 -5.04 -5.43 -0.74
CA ARG A 33 -5.55 -4.22 -0.08
C ARG A 33 -4.51 -3.63 0.87
N SER A 34 -4.44 -2.31 0.88
CA SER A 34 -3.55 -1.53 1.73
C SER A 34 -3.65 -1.86 3.22
N GLU A 35 -4.83 -2.22 3.72
CA GLU A 35 -5.05 -2.67 5.10
C GLU A 35 -4.32 -3.97 5.42
N GLN A 36 -4.33 -4.93 4.50
CA GLN A 36 -3.60 -6.18 4.66
C GLN A 36 -2.10 -5.96 4.56
N VAL A 37 -1.67 -5.12 3.60
CA VAL A 37 -0.26 -4.81 3.43
C VAL A 37 0.29 -4.06 4.65
N ALA A 38 -0.46 -3.11 5.21
CA ALA A 38 -0.09 -2.40 6.43
C ALA A 38 0.15 -3.36 7.61
N ALA A 39 -0.80 -4.27 7.85
CA ALA A 39 -0.67 -5.29 8.89
C ALA A 39 0.54 -6.21 8.65
N GLU A 40 0.80 -6.58 7.40
CA GLU A 40 1.95 -7.42 7.04
C GLU A 40 3.29 -6.69 7.20
N LEU A 41 3.33 -5.37 6.98
CA LEU A 41 4.54 -4.58 7.22
C LEU A 41 4.91 -4.54 8.71
N ALA A 42 3.91 -4.48 9.59
CA ALA A 42 4.14 -4.56 11.05
C ALA A 42 4.45 -5.98 11.52
N SER A 43 3.76 -6.98 10.98
CA SER A 43 3.92 -8.40 11.32
C SER A 43 5.23 -8.98 10.79
N GLY A 44 5.67 -8.55 9.61
CA GLY A 44 6.86 -9.01 8.91
C GLY A 44 8.17 -8.38 9.38
N ASP A 45 8.18 -7.67 10.50
CA ASP A 45 9.36 -6.99 11.08
C ASP A 45 9.94 -5.88 10.17
N TYR A 46 9.20 -5.45 9.14
CA TYR A 46 9.60 -4.34 8.26
C TYR A 46 9.40 -2.97 8.93
N LEU A 47 8.39 -2.86 9.79
CA LEU A 47 8.09 -1.68 10.59
C LEU A 47 7.82 -2.08 12.05
N GLN A 48 8.23 -1.21 12.98
CA GLN A 48 7.95 -1.42 14.41
C GLN A 48 6.51 -1.10 14.81
N GLU A 49 5.81 -0.30 14.00
CA GLU A 49 4.41 0.06 14.20
C GLU A 49 3.65 -0.07 12.89
N GLU A 50 2.35 -0.35 12.99
CA GLU A 50 1.49 -0.47 11.82
C GLU A 50 1.37 0.88 11.09
N PRO A 51 1.72 0.95 9.80
CA PRO A 51 1.56 2.16 9.00
C PRO A 51 0.09 2.42 8.69
N ASP A 52 -0.22 3.69 8.40
CA ASP A 52 -1.58 4.05 8.01
C ASP A 52 -1.96 3.37 6.67
N PRO A 53 -3.08 2.63 6.60
CA PRO A 53 -3.46 1.92 5.39
C PRO A 53 -3.80 2.87 4.23
N VAL A 54 -4.22 4.11 4.51
CA VAL A 54 -4.44 5.12 3.46
C VAL A 54 -3.10 5.47 2.83
N LEU A 55 -2.07 5.72 3.64
CA LEU A 55 -0.71 6.03 3.16
C LEU A 55 -0.11 4.87 2.35
N VAL A 56 -0.27 3.63 2.83
CA VAL A 56 0.18 2.43 2.10
C VAL A 56 -0.53 2.32 0.75
N GLY A 57 -1.84 2.60 0.70
CA GLY A 57 -2.62 2.59 -0.54
C GLY A 57 -2.16 3.64 -1.54
N GLU A 58 -1.84 4.85 -1.07
CA GLU A 58 -1.28 5.88 -1.94
C GLU A 58 0.07 5.46 -2.51
N MET A 59 0.93 4.80 -1.72
CA MET A 59 2.22 4.31 -2.20
C MET A 59 2.10 3.13 -3.16
N LEU A 60 1.21 2.18 -2.88
CA LEU A 60 0.89 1.06 -3.78
C LEU A 60 0.35 1.57 -5.11
N GLY A 61 -0.62 2.49 -5.08
CA GLY A 61 -1.17 3.10 -6.28
C GLY A 61 -0.14 3.92 -7.06
N ALA A 62 0.82 4.55 -6.39
CA ALA A 62 1.93 5.25 -7.05
C ALA A 62 2.92 4.28 -7.72
N LEU A 63 3.15 3.10 -7.13
CA LEU A 63 3.99 2.04 -7.71
C LEU A 63 3.29 1.35 -8.88
N GLU A 64 1.99 1.10 -8.78
CA GLU A 64 1.17 0.49 -9.85
C GLU A 64 1.04 1.42 -11.06
N GLN A 65 0.89 2.73 -10.85
CA GLN A 65 0.83 3.74 -11.93
C GLN A 65 2.17 3.97 -12.64
N GLU A 66 3.30 3.56 -12.06
CA GLU A 66 4.60 3.59 -12.74
C GLU A 66 4.72 2.46 -13.79
N GLU A 67 3.87 1.42 -13.72
CA GLU A 67 3.56 0.52 -14.83
C GLU A 67 2.36 1.06 -15.65
N PRO A 68 2.52 1.36 -16.94
CA PRO A 68 1.40 1.76 -17.78
C PRO A 68 0.54 0.52 -18.12
N GLY A 69 -0.36 0.08 -17.23
CA GLY A 69 -1.15 -1.11 -17.58
C GLY A 69 -2.29 -1.63 -16.69
N SER A 70 -2.46 -1.21 -15.44
CA SER A 70 -3.53 -1.77 -14.60
C SER A 70 -4.56 -0.72 -14.24
N GLU A 71 -5.57 -0.60 -15.10
CA GLU A 71 -6.87 -0.05 -14.74
C GLU A 71 -7.48 -1.01 -13.69
N PRO A 72 -7.92 -0.55 -12.51
CA PRO A 72 -8.55 -1.43 -11.54
C PRO A 72 -9.86 -1.93 -12.16
N GLY A 73 -10.07 -3.24 -12.11
CA GLY A 73 -11.27 -3.87 -12.65
C GLY A 73 -12.55 -3.18 -12.18
N GLU A 74 -13.22 -2.49 -13.10
CA GLU A 74 -14.67 -2.34 -13.05
C GLU A 74 -15.26 -3.68 -13.53
N GLU A 75 -15.55 -4.57 -12.58
CA GLU A 75 -16.38 -5.73 -12.86
C GLU A 75 -17.81 -5.29 -13.18
N THR A 76 -18.26 -5.66 -14.38
CA THR A 76 -19.64 -6.05 -14.75
C THR A 76 -20.72 -4.97 -14.92
N GLU A 77 -21.13 -4.78 -16.18
CA GLU A 77 -22.55 -4.98 -16.53
C GLU A 77 -22.65 -5.83 -17.81
N GLU A 78 -23.27 -7.00 -17.65
CA GLU A 78 -23.73 -7.89 -18.71
C GLU A 78 -24.76 -7.13 -19.58
N ALA A 79 -24.44 -6.86 -20.84
CA ALA A 79 -25.45 -6.51 -21.84
C ALA A 79 -25.36 -7.52 -23.00
N SER A 80 -26.24 -8.50 -22.92
CA SER A 80 -26.52 -9.52 -23.93
C SER A 80 -26.70 -8.95 -25.36
N PRO A 81 -26.42 -9.74 -26.40
CA PRO A 81 -26.51 -9.30 -27.80
C PRO A 81 -27.96 -9.07 -28.23
N THR A 82 -28.20 -8.11 -29.12
CA THR A 82 -29.39 -8.11 -30.00
C THR A 82 -29.03 -7.73 -31.42
#